data_AF-A0A950PU62-F1
#
_entry.id   AF-A0A950PU62-F1
#
_cell.length_a   1.000
_cell.length_b   1.000
_cell.length_c   1.000
_cell.angle_alpha   90.00
_cell.angle_beta   90.00
_cell.angle_gamma   90.00
#
_symmetry.space_group_name_H-M   'P 1'
#
loop_
_entity.id
_entity.type
_entity.pdbx_description
1 polymer ?
#
loop_
_entity_poly.entity_id
_entity_poly.type
_entity_poly.pdbx_seq_one_letter_code
_entity_poly.pdbx_strand_id
1 'polypeptide(L)'
;MSQRFALLIAFGLLAALGSMPAAIGADVTDVGYVDQAQLASLPVFVNANRQLAAIKSRLDAQYSAQTRHARSDAERQQVGMQFQQQLNDRQREIVGPLVSRAQLAIAAVSASRNVSVVVDKRIIIYGGQDITKDVVAVFASSQAIAPPAATPPPAEIGFVDQSVLDGVPKVQTANNAMTQFEATQRQIYSARIAAAKTNNDKQALMTEYNKAVSDKQNQLLKPLVDQTKNATADVARKKHLMLIVDRADVIYGGVDITTDVQNELSK
;
A
#
# COMPACT_ATOMS: atom_id res chain seq x y z
N MET A 1 5.66 1.87 24.16
CA MET A 1 5.70 2.42 22.79
C MET A 1 6.07 1.27 21.85
N SER A 2 5.09 0.43 21.50
CA SER A 2 5.30 -0.75 20.67
C SER A 2 5.29 -0.34 19.20
N GLN A 3 6.47 -0.04 18.65
CA GLN A 3 6.64 -0.07 17.20
C GLN A 3 6.38 -1.52 16.77
N ARG A 4 5.18 -1.76 16.23
CA ARG A 4 4.90 -2.94 15.42
C ARG A 4 5.83 -2.82 14.23
N PHE A 5 7.00 -3.44 14.31
CA PHE A 5 7.76 -3.80 13.13
C PHE A 5 6.92 -4.85 12.42
N ALA A 6 5.94 -4.38 11.63
CA ALA A 6 5.44 -5.17 10.53
C ALA A 6 6.68 -5.45 9.69
N LEU A 7 7.12 -6.70 9.70
CA LEU A 7 7.99 -7.23 8.66
C LEU A 7 7.16 -7.07 7.39
N LEU A 8 7.28 -5.90 6.75
CA LEU A 8 6.94 -5.75 5.35
C LEU A 8 7.84 -6.75 4.67
N ILE A 9 7.32 -7.94 4.41
CA ILE A 9 7.86 -8.79 3.38
C ILE A 9 7.63 -7.95 2.12
N ALA A 10 8.60 -7.09 1.83
CA ALA A 10 8.60 -6.26 0.65
C ALA A 10 8.73 -7.24 -0.52
N PHE A 11 7.58 -7.75 -0.98
CA PHE A 11 7.42 -8.28 -2.32
C PHE A 11 7.51 -7.09 -3.27
N GLY A 12 8.70 -6.50 -3.34
CA GLY A 12 9.04 -5.61 -4.44
C GLY A 12 8.85 -6.40 -5.73
N LEU A 13 8.11 -5.80 -6.65
CA LEU A 13 7.98 -6.16 -8.07
C LEU A 13 8.42 -7.61 -8.36
N LEU A 14 7.53 -8.57 -8.12
CA LEU A 14 7.84 -9.98 -8.27
C LEU A 14 7.83 -10.34 -9.76
N ALA A 15 8.93 -10.05 -10.45
CA ALA A 15 9.13 -10.44 -11.83
C ALA A 15 9.28 -11.97 -11.92
N ALA A 16 8.18 -12.68 -12.17
CA ALA A 16 8.19 -14.10 -12.49
C ALA A 16 8.64 -14.29 -13.95
N LEU A 17 9.93 -14.09 -14.24
CA LEU A 17 10.49 -14.37 -15.56
C LEU A 17 10.62 -15.88 -15.76
N GLY A 18 9.64 -16.49 -16.43
CA GLY A 18 9.76 -17.84 -16.97
C GLY A 18 10.53 -17.82 -18.30
N SER A 19 11.39 -18.82 -18.53
CA SER A 19 12.05 -19.06 -19.81
C SER A 19 11.01 -19.26 -20.93
N MET A 20 10.84 -18.24 -21.78
CA MET A 20 9.99 -18.25 -22.97
C MET A 20 10.84 -18.11 -24.25
N PRO A 21 10.38 -18.62 -25.40
CA PRO A 21 11.01 -18.39 -26.70
C PRO A 21 11.11 -16.89 -27.00
N ALA A 22 12.19 -16.48 -27.66
CA ALA A 22 12.44 -15.11 -28.08
C ALA A 22 11.38 -14.62 -29.08
N ALA A 23 10.28 -14.10 -28.58
CA ALA A 23 9.28 -13.33 -29.31
C ALA A 23 8.53 -12.40 -28.35
N ILE A 24 9.24 -11.53 -27.64
CA ILE A 24 8.63 -10.36 -27.00
C ILE A 24 9.09 -9.15 -27.81
N GLY A 25 8.41 -8.97 -28.94
CA GLY A 25 8.48 -7.81 -29.81
C GLY A 25 7.13 -7.10 -29.84
N ALA A 26 6.56 -6.85 -28.66
CA ALA A 26 5.49 -5.88 -28.47
C ALA A 26 5.91 -5.04 -27.26
N ASP A 27 6.09 -3.75 -27.49
CA ASP A 27 6.44 -2.78 -26.45
C ASP A 27 5.51 -2.96 -25.24
N VAL A 28 6.07 -3.10 -24.03
CA VAL A 28 5.30 -2.95 -22.78
C VAL A 28 4.93 -1.47 -22.62
N THR A 29 4.06 -0.98 -23.50
CA THR A 29 3.53 0.38 -23.55
C THR A 29 2.29 0.54 -22.65
N ASP A 30 1.82 -0.56 -22.08
CA ASP A 30 0.58 -0.63 -21.32
C ASP A 30 0.69 -0.13 -19.86
N VAL A 31 1.92 0.18 -19.40
CA VAL A 31 2.16 0.74 -18.05
C VAL A 31 2.30 2.25 -18.15
N GLY A 32 1.49 2.98 -17.40
CA GLY A 32 1.67 4.40 -17.16
C GLY A 32 1.97 4.67 -15.69
N TYR A 33 2.46 5.85 -15.41
CA TYR A 33 2.66 6.31 -14.04
C TYR A 33 2.25 7.76 -13.88
N VAL A 34 1.84 8.10 -12.66
CA VAL A 34 1.47 9.45 -12.27
C VAL A 34 2.28 9.88 -11.05
N ASP A 35 2.71 11.13 -11.05
CA ASP A 35 3.26 11.77 -9.85
C ASP A 35 2.11 12.24 -8.96
N GLN A 36 1.78 11.45 -7.95
CA GLN A 36 0.72 11.80 -6.99
C GLN A 36 1.08 13.05 -6.18
N ALA A 37 2.37 13.30 -5.91
CA ALA A 37 2.78 14.50 -5.18
C ALA A 37 2.52 15.76 -6.02
N GLN A 38 2.77 15.68 -7.34
CA GLN A 38 2.42 16.75 -8.26
C GLN A 38 0.90 17.00 -8.31
N LEU A 39 0.08 15.95 -8.41
CA LEU A 39 -1.38 16.09 -8.36
C LEU A 39 -1.87 16.68 -7.04
N ALA A 40 -1.35 16.21 -5.91
CA ALA A 40 -1.71 16.72 -4.59
C ALA A 40 -1.27 18.17 -4.36
N SER A 41 -0.24 18.64 -5.09
CA SER A 41 0.24 20.02 -5.05
C SER A 41 -0.63 21.00 -5.85
N LEU A 42 -1.61 20.53 -6.63
CA LEU A 42 -2.47 21.41 -7.42
C LEU A 42 -3.23 22.39 -6.52
N PRO A 43 -3.41 23.65 -6.94
CA PRO A 43 -4.01 24.70 -6.10
C PRO A 43 -5.36 24.31 -5.49
N VAL A 44 -6.19 23.53 -6.20
CA VAL A 44 -7.48 23.07 -5.70
C VAL A 44 -7.36 22.11 -4.51
N PHE A 45 -6.39 21.20 -4.52
CA PHE A 45 -6.12 20.29 -3.39
C PHE A 45 -5.49 21.06 -2.22
N VAL A 46 -4.57 21.98 -2.49
CA VAL A 46 -3.98 22.84 -1.46
C VAL A 46 -5.05 23.72 -0.79
N ASN A 47 -5.97 24.28 -1.57
CA ASN A 47 -7.10 25.06 -1.06
C ASN A 47 -8.07 24.18 -0.24
N ALA A 48 -8.42 23.01 -0.74
CA ALA A 48 -9.26 22.04 -0.03
C ALA A 48 -8.66 21.63 1.31
N ASN A 49 -7.36 21.33 1.35
CA ASN A 49 -6.65 21.00 2.59
C ASN A 49 -6.63 22.16 3.59
N ARG A 50 -6.46 23.40 3.11
CA ARG A 50 -6.57 24.61 3.95
C ARG A 50 -7.99 24.79 4.53
N GLN A 51 -9.02 24.57 3.72
CA GLN A 51 -10.41 24.62 4.18
C GLN A 51 -10.69 23.55 5.24
N LEU A 52 -10.25 22.32 5.00
CA LEU A 52 -10.39 21.23 5.97
C LEU A 52 -9.66 21.55 7.28
N ALA A 53 -8.43 22.07 7.23
CA ALA A 53 -7.68 22.45 8.42
C ALA A 53 -8.41 23.53 9.23
N ALA A 54 -9.00 24.53 8.57
CA ALA A 54 -9.81 25.55 9.22
C ALA A 54 -11.09 24.97 9.85
N ILE A 55 -11.76 24.04 9.15
CA ILE A 55 -12.94 23.32 9.66
C ILE A 55 -12.56 22.47 10.88
N LYS A 56 -11.45 21.74 10.82
CA LYS A 56 -10.92 20.93 11.92
C LYS A 56 -10.66 21.80 13.15
N SER A 57 -9.98 22.93 13.00
CA SER A 57 -9.71 23.85 14.11
C SER A 57 -11.00 24.38 14.75
N ARG A 58 -12.03 24.71 13.96
CA ARG A 58 -13.34 25.14 14.48
C ARG A 58 -14.06 24.02 15.21
N LEU A 59 -14.06 22.82 14.64
CA LEU A 59 -14.66 21.64 15.25
C LEU A 59 -13.94 21.26 16.55
N ASP A 60 -12.61 21.35 16.61
CA ASP A 60 -11.81 21.05 17.80
C ASP A 60 -12.19 21.99 18.96
N ALA A 61 -12.41 23.27 18.66
CA ALA A 61 -12.89 24.25 19.63
C ALA A 61 -14.32 23.93 20.13
N GLN A 62 -15.22 23.53 19.21
CA GLN A 62 -16.58 23.11 19.56
C GLN A 62 -16.59 21.85 20.42
N TYR A 63 -15.79 20.83 20.05
CA TYR A 63 -15.60 19.61 20.81
C TYR A 63 -15.08 19.91 22.22
N SER A 64 -14.06 20.75 22.34
CA SER A 64 -13.48 21.16 23.63
C SER A 64 -14.45 21.96 24.50
N ALA A 65 -15.40 22.68 23.90
CA ALA A 65 -16.47 23.35 24.64
C ALA A 65 -17.54 22.35 25.11
N GLN A 66 -18.05 21.51 24.21
CA GLN A 66 -19.10 20.53 24.51
C GLN A 66 -18.65 19.49 25.54
N THR A 67 -17.42 19.01 25.46
CA THR A 67 -16.84 18.06 26.43
C THR A 67 -16.67 18.65 27.82
N ARG A 68 -16.46 19.97 27.95
CA ARG A 68 -16.46 20.67 29.26
C ARG A 68 -17.85 20.75 29.89
N HIS A 69 -18.90 20.71 29.08
CA HIS A 69 -20.29 20.72 29.53
C HIS A 69 -20.89 19.33 29.71
N ALA A 70 -20.24 18.29 29.20
CA ALA A 70 -20.67 16.91 29.32
C ALA A 70 -20.63 16.44 30.78
N ARG A 71 -21.75 15.89 31.26
CA ARG A 71 -21.94 15.50 32.66
C ARG A 71 -21.64 14.03 32.93
N SER A 72 -21.34 13.25 31.89
CA SER A 72 -21.04 11.82 31.97
C SER A 72 -19.99 11.39 30.94
N ASP A 73 -19.42 10.20 31.14
CA ASP A 73 -18.51 9.58 30.16
C ASP A 73 -19.25 9.16 28.88
N ALA A 74 -20.50 8.72 28.99
CA ALA A 74 -21.34 8.37 27.83
C ALA A 74 -21.60 9.58 26.92
N GLU A 75 -21.89 10.74 27.52
CA GLU A 75 -22.10 11.98 26.78
C GLU A 75 -20.82 12.47 26.10
N ARG A 76 -19.66 12.36 26.78
CA ARG A 76 -18.35 12.64 26.17
C ARG A 76 -18.04 11.72 24.98
N GLN A 77 -18.35 10.43 25.09
CA GLN A 77 -18.19 9.48 23.99
C GLN A 77 -19.09 9.83 22.80
N GLN A 78 -20.36 10.17 23.04
CA GLN A 78 -21.29 10.58 21.98
C GLN A 78 -20.81 11.84 21.25
N VAL A 79 -20.36 12.85 21.99
CA VAL A 79 -19.79 14.08 21.42
C VAL A 79 -18.55 13.76 20.57
N GLY A 80 -17.69 12.85 21.02
CA GLY A 80 -16.53 12.38 20.25
C GLY A 80 -16.90 11.68 18.94
N MET A 81 -17.91 10.80 18.98
CA MET A 81 -18.40 10.13 17.78
C MET A 81 -19.00 11.12 16.77
N GLN A 82 -19.85 12.05 17.23
CA GLN A 82 -20.44 13.08 16.36
C GLN A 82 -19.38 13.98 15.73
N PHE A 83 -18.39 14.40 16.52
CA PHE A 83 -17.26 15.19 16.02
C PHE A 83 -16.49 14.46 14.92
N GLN A 84 -16.14 13.18 15.14
CA GLN A 84 -15.43 12.39 14.15
C GLN A 84 -16.26 12.20 12.88
N GLN A 85 -17.56 11.98 13.02
CA GLN A 85 -18.48 11.87 11.89
C GLN A 85 -18.55 13.17 11.08
N GLN A 86 -18.73 14.31 11.74
CA GLN A 86 -18.76 15.61 11.08
C GLN A 86 -17.46 15.92 10.33
N LEU A 87 -16.29 15.59 10.92
CA LEU A 87 -15.01 15.72 10.22
C LEU A 87 -14.93 14.86 8.97
N ASN A 88 -15.33 13.59 9.07
CA ASN A 88 -15.32 12.66 7.96
C ASN A 88 -16.26 13.11 6.84
N ASP A 89 -17.45 13.62 7.19
CA ASP A 89 -18.44 14.12 6.23
C ASP A 89 -17.92 15.37 5.50
N ARG A 90 -17.35 16.33 6.24
CA ARG A 90 -16.72 17.53 5.63
C ARG A 90 -15.55 17.18 4.75
N GLN A 91 -14.74 16.19 5.15
CA GLN A 91 -13.64 15.72 4.32
C GLN A 91 -14.14 15.12 3.00
N ARG A 92 -15.18 14.28 3.05
CA ARG A 92 -15.79 13.69 1.85
C ARG A 92 -16.42 14.75 0.95
N GLU A 93 -17.10 15.75 1.52
CA GLU A 93 -17.74 16.83 0.77
C GLU A 93 -16.71 17.70 0.02
N ILE A 94 -15.60 18.03 0.67
CA ILE A 94 -14.59 18.95 0.11
C ILE A 94 -13.63 18.21 -0.84
N VAL A 95 -13.14 17.04 -0.43
CA VAL A 95 -12.06 16.33 -1.14
C VAL A 95 -12.61 15.22 -2.05
N GLY A 96 -13.77 14.65 -1.72
CA GLY A 96 -14.39 13.57 -2.51
C GLY A 96 -14.56 13.93 -3.99
N PRO A 97 -15.18 15.07 -4.35
CA PRO A 97 -15.31 15.48 -5.75
C PRO A 97 -13.96 15.65 -6.47
N LEU A 98 -12.93 16.14 -5.76
CA LEU A 98 -11.59 16.29 -6.32
C LEU A 98 -10.93 14.94 -6.59
N VAL A 99 -11.05 13.99 -5.65
CA VAL A 99 -10.53 12.62 -5.82
C VAL A 99 -11.25 11.91 -6.97
N SER A 100 -12.58 11.98 -7.03
CA SER A 100 -13.35 11.40 -8.12
C SER A 100 -12.97 12.01 -9.47
N ARG A 101 -12.77 13.33 -9.54
CA ARG A 101 -12.31 13.99 -10.76
C ARG A 101 -10.90 13.54 -11.16
N ALA A 102 -9.99 13.39 -10.21
CA ALA A 102 -8.64 12.88 -10.48
C ALA A 102 -8.68 11.44 -11.01
N GLN A 103 -9.50 10.56 -10.41
CA GLN A 103 -9.70 9.20 -10.89
C GLN A 103 -10.25 9.17 -12.33
N LEU A 104 -11.23 10.01 -12.65
CA LEU A 104 -11.76 10.12 -14.01
C LEU A 104 -10.70 10.67 -14.98
N ALA A 105 -9.90 11.65 -14.57
CA ALA A 105 -8.81 12.19 -15.39
C ALA A 105 -7.76 11.10 -15.71
N ILE A 106 -7.36 10.33 -14.71
CA ILE A 106 -6.46 9.19 -14.87
C ILE A 106 -7.08 8.17 -15.83
N ALA A 107 -8.32 7.76 -15.60
CA ALA A 107 -9.02 6.80 -16.45
C ALA A 107 -9.13 7.27 -17.93
N ALA A 108 -9.47 8.54 -18.14
CA ALA A 108 -9.59 9.13 -19.48
C ALA A 108 -8.24 9.18 -20.21
N VAL A 109 -7.17 9.57 -19.51
CA VAL A 109 -5.82 9.58 -20.08
C VAL A 109 -5.30 8.17 -20.31
N SER A 110 -5.58 7.23 -19.41
CA SER A 110 -5.28 5.82 -19.59
C SER A 110 -5.91 5.26 -20.86
N ALA A 111 -7.19 5.56 -21.09
CA ALA A 111 -7.88 5.17 -22.32
C ALA A 111 -7.29 5.83 -23.58
N SER A 112 -6.94 7.12 -23.52
CA SER A 112 -6.39 7.83 -24.69
C SER A 112 -4.95 7.44 -25.03
N ARG A 113 -4.18 7.01 -24.03
CA ARG A 113 -2.77 6.61 -24.17
C ARG A 113 -2.55 5.10 -24.25
N ASN A 114 -3.65 4.33 -24.30
CA ASN A 114 -3.64 2.87 -24.27
C ASN A 114 -2.81 2.30 -23.10
N VAL A 115 -2.97 2.91 -21.91
CA VAL A 115 -2.33 2.46 -20.67
C VAL A 115 -3.35 1.66 -19.87
N SER A 116 -3.07 0.37 -19.66
CA SER A 116 -3.96 -0.54 -18.94
C SER A 116 -3.78 -0.51 -17.42
N VAL A 117 -2.60 -0.09 -16.93
CA VAL A 117 -2.32 0.11 -15.50
C VAL A 117 -1.59 1.41 -15.26
N VAL A 118 -2.03 2.14 -14.24
CA VAL A 118 -1.34 3.33 -13.73
C VAL A 118 -0.83 3.06 -12.32
N VAL A 119 0.46 3.30 -12.11
CA VAL A 119 1.12 3.18 -10.81
C VAL A 119 1.69 4.52 -10.33
N ASP A 120 2.13 4.57 -9.07
CA ASP A 120 2.81 5.75 -8.53
C ASP A 120 4.22 5.89 -9.09
N LYS A 121 4.60 7.10 -9.50
CA LYS A 121 5.94 7.42 -10.02
C LYS A 121 7.08 7.00 -9.08
N ARG A 122 6.86 6.99 -7.77
CA ARG A 122 7.88 6.64 -6.75
C ARG A 122 8.42 5.22 -6.88
N ILE A 123 7.69 4.31 -7.53
CA ILE A 123 8.14 2.93 -7.73
C ILE A 123 8.75 2.70 -9.11
N ILE A 124 8.79 3.72 -9.97
CA ILE A 124 9.32 3.62 -11.33
C ILE A 124 10.78 4.08 -11.35
N ILE A 125 11.68 3.18 -11.74
CA ILE A 125 13.09 3.48 -11.98
C ILE A 125 13.35 3.71 -13.48
N TYR A 126 12.75 2.86 -14.33
CA TYR A 126 12.91 2.91 -15.79
C TYR A 126 11.69 2.30 -16.49
N GLY A 127 11.35 2.81 -17.67
CA GLY A 127 10.20 2.38 -18.47
C GLY A 127 8.88 3.07 -18.10
N GLY A 128 7.80 2.61 -18.72
CA GLY A 128 6.45 3.15 -18.53
C GLY A 128 6.23 4.53 -19.17
N GLN A 129 4.96 4.92 -19.29
CA GLN A 129 4.55 6.23 -19.81
C GLN A 129 4.28 7.21 -18.66
N ASP A 130 5.03 8.33 -18.58
CA ASP A 130 4.66 9.44 -17.69
C ASP A 130 3.38 10.09 -18.23
N ILE A 131 2.24 9.85 -17.58
CA ILE A 131 0.96 10.48 -17.94
C ILE A 131 0.64 11.67 -17.04
N THR A 132 1.54 12.09 -16.15
CA THR A 132 1.27 13.11 -15.12
C THR A 132 0.78 14.42 -15.72
N LYS A 133 1.45 14.93 -16.75
CA LYS A 133 1.09 16.21 -17.38
C LYS A 133 -0.28 16.15 -18.05
N ASP A 134 -0.58 15.04 -18.70
CA ASP A 134 -1.86 14.82 -19.39
C ASP A 134 -3.00 14.72 -18.38
N VAL A 135 -2.79 13.99 -17.28
CA VAL A 135 -3.77 13.88 -16.18
C VAL A 135 -3.99 15.25 -15.54
N VAL A 136 -2.94 16.02 -15.27
CA VAL A 136 -3.07 17.39 -14.74
C VAL A 136 -3.87 18.26 -15.70
N ALA A 137 -3.62 18.17 -17.02
CA ALA A 137 -4.34 18.94 -18.02
C ALA A 137 -5.83 18.56 -18.08
N VAL A 138 -6.16 17.27 -18.12
CA VAL A 138 -7.56 16.78 -18.13
C VAL A 138 -8.27 17.16 -16.84
N PHE A 139 -7.61 17.00 -15.69
CA PHE A 139 -8.13 17.38 -14.39
C PHE A 139 -8.40 18.89 -14.29
N ALA A 140 -7.48 19.73 -14.77
CA ALA A 140 -7.60 21.19 -14.71
C ALA A 140 -8.60 21.76 -15.73
N SER A 141 -9.03 20.98 -16.73
CA SER A 141 -10.05 21.41 -17.68
C SER A 141 -11.35 21.80 -16.95
N SER A 142 -12.13 22.72 -17.53
CA SER A 142 -13.46 23.09 -16.99
C SER A 142 -14.57 22.12 -17.43
N GLN A 143 -14.25 21.20 -18.35
CA GLN A 143 -15.21 20.26 -18.92
C GLN A 143 -15.46 19.08 -17.96
N ALA A 144 -16.68 18.54 -18.04
CA ALA A 144 -16.99 17.26 -17.42
C ALA A 144 -16.11 16.18 -18.05
N ILE A 145 -15.44 15.38 -17.22
CA ILE A 145 -14.64 14.26 -17.69
C ILE A 145 -15.60 13.08 -17.85
N ALA A 146 -15.88 12.69 -19.09
CA ALA A 146 -16.69 11.52 -19.35
C ALA A 146 -15.94 10.26 -18.87
N PRO A 147 -16.61 9.33 -18.17
CA PRO A 147 -16.05 8.01 -17.92
C PRO A 147 -15.69 7.36 -19.26
N PRO A 148 -14.54 6.68 -19.38
CA PRO A 148 -14.18 6.01 -20.62
C PRO A 148 -15.23 4.93 -20.95
N ALA A 149 -15.64 4.87 -22.23
CA ALA A 149 -16.67 3.93 -22.71
C ALA A 149 -16.22 2.46 -22.65
N ALA A 150 -14.90 2.21 -22.62
CA ALA A 150 -14.28 0.93 -22.38
C ALA A 150 -13.01 1.12 -21.55
N THR A 151 -12.78 0.23 -20.60
CA THR A 151 -11.44 0.06 -20.05
C THR A 151 -10.52 -0.48 -21.15
N PRO A 152 -9.24 -0.07 -21.21
CA PRO A 152 -8.25 -0.68 -22.08
C PRO A 152 -8.29 -2.22 -21.96
N PRO A 153 -7.87 -2.96 -23.01
CA PRO A 153 -7.82 -4.42 -22.98
C PRO A 153 -7.23 -4.94 -21.67
N PRO A 154 -7.69 -6.10 -21.17
CA PRO A 154 -7.32 -6.58 -19.85
C PRO A 154 -5.81 -6.55 -19.70
N ALA A 155 -5.37 -5.80 -18.70
CA ALA A 155 -3.96 -5.59 -18.43
C ALA A 155 -3.25 -6.94 -18.30
N GLU A 156 -2.11 -7.09 -18.96
CA GLU A 156 -1.15 -8.16 -18.68
C GLU A 156 -0.49 -7.98 -17.29
N ILE A 157 -1.03 -7.09 -16.46
CA ILE A 157 -0.53 -6.73 -15.15
C ILE A 157 -1.62 -7.01 -14.13
N GLY A 158 -1.30 -7.87 -13.18
CA GLY A 158 -2.12 -8.10 -12.01
C GLY A 158 -1.59 -7.38 -10.79
N PHE A 159 -2.39 -7.37 -9.74
CA PHE A 159 -1.93 -6.97 -8.42
C PHE A 159 -2.45 -7.90 -7.34
N VAL A 160 -1.72 -7.93 -6.23
CA VAL A 160 -2.10 -8.60 -5.00
C VAL A 160 -2.09 -7.61 -3.85
N ASP A 161 -3.05 -7.73 -2.95
CA ASP A 161 -3.02 -7.02 -1.67
C ASP A 161 -2.25 -7.86 -0.63
N GLN A 162 -1.01 -7.46 -0.36
CA GLN A 162 -0.16 -8.16 0.61
C GLN A 162 -0.78 -8.21 2.01
N SER A 163 -1.56 -7.19 2.40
CA SER A 163 -2.21 -7.18 3.71
C SER A 163 -3.25 -8.30 3.86
N VAL A 164 -3.89 -8.68 2.76
CA VAL A 164 -4.82 -9.82 2.72
C VAL A 164 -4.06 -11.15 2.74
N LEU A 165 -2.94 -11.24 2.02
CA LEU A 165 -2.09 -12.44 2.01
C LEU A 165 -1.42 -12.69 3.36
N ASP A 166 -1.01 -11.63 4.07
CA ASP A 166 -0.47 -11.71 5.43
C ASP A 166 -1.51 -12.22 6.44
N GLY A 167 -2.79 -11.98 6.15
CA GLY A 167 -3.92 -12.47 6.93
C GLY A 167 -4.21 -13.96 6.76
N VAL A 168 -3.54 -14.65 5.82
CA VAL A 168 -3.71 -16.12 5.65
C VAL A 168 -3.26 -16.82 6.95
N PRO A 169 -4.04 -17.77 7.52
CA PRO A 169 -3.79 -18.32 8.85
C PRO A 169 -2.36 -18.85 9.09
N LYS A 170 -1.77 -19.54 8.10
CA LYS A 170 -0.39 -20.04 8.21
C LYS A 170 0.66 -18.92 8.23
N VAL A 171 0.42 -17.85 7.47
CA VAL A 171 1.30 -16.67 7.44
C VAL A 171 1.19 -15.90 8.75
N GLN A 172 -0.03 -15.65 9.22
CA GLN A 172 -0.29 -15.02 10.51
C GLN A 172 0.36 -15.79 11.67
N THR A 173 0.26 -17.12 11.66
CA THR A 173 0.88 -17.98 12.68
C THR A 173 2.40 -17.84 12.70
N ALA A 174 3.04 -17.88 11.52
CA ALA A 174 4.49 -17.73 11.42
C ALA A 174 4.96 -16.33 11.83
N ASN A 175 4.23 -15.27 11.44
CA ASN A 175 4.50 -13.88 11.84
C ASN A 175 4.41 -13.70 13.37
N ASN A 176 3.38 -14.29 14.00
CA ASN A 176 3.22 -14.27 15.45
C ASN A 176 4.37 -15.02 16.14
N ALA A 177 4.74 -16.20 15.64
CA ALA A 177 5.85 -16.99 16.18
C ALA A 177 7.19 -16.24 16.07
N MET A 178 7.43 -15.56 14.95
CA MET A 178 8.63 -14.74 14.75
C MET A 178 8.67 -13.56 15.73
N THR A 179 7.54 -12.86 15.90
CA THR A 179 7.43 -11.73 16.84
C THR A 179 7.73 -12.16 18.28
N GLN A 180 7.19 -13.31 18.70
CA GLN A 180 7.43 -13.87 20.03
C GLN A 180 8.90 -14.31 20.21
N PHE A 181 9.49 -14.92 19.17
CA PHE A 181 10.89 -15.31 19.18
C PHE A 181 11.81 -14.09 19.34
N GLU A 182 11.62 -13.04 18.54
CA GLU A 182 12.41 -11.80 18.65
C GLU A 182 12.26 -11.13 20.01
N ALA A 183 11.05 -11.07 20.57
CA ALA A 183 10.83 -10.50 21.89
C ALA A 183 11.63 -11.26 22.96
N THR A 184 11.61 -12.59 22.89
CA THR A 184 12.35 -13.47 23.80
C THR A 184 13.86 -13.30 23.64
N GLN A 185 14.37 -13.36 22.41
CA GLN A 185 15.80 -13.21 22.13
C GLN A 185 16.30 -11.83 22.54
N ARG A 186 15.55 -10.76 22.26
CA ARG A 186 15.91 -9.40 22.66
C ARG A 186 16.05 -9.28 24.19
N GLN A 187 15.18 -9.92 24.97
CA GLN A 187 15.31 -9.94 26.43
C GLN A 187 16.57 -10.71 26.89
N ILE A 188 16.84 -11.88 26.31
CA ILE A 188 18.01 -12.69 26.63
C ILE A 188 19.30 -11.94 26.29
N TYR A 189 19.41 -11.41 25.09
CA TYR A 189 20.63 -10.75 24.62
C TYR A 189 20.84 -9.39 25.26
N SER A 190 19.79 -8.61 25.53
CA SER A 190 19.95 -7.34 26.27
C SER A 190 20.54 -7.56 27.67
N ALA A 191 20.11 -8.62 28.38
CA ALA A 191 20.71 -8.99 29.66
C ALA A 191 22.17 -9.44 29.52
N ARG A 192 22.49 -10.29 28.51
CA ARG A 192 23.86 -10.74 28.23
C ARG A 192 24.79 -9.57 27.87
N ILE A 193 24.31 -8.62 27.07
CA ILE A 193 25.06 -7.44 26.63
C ILE A 193 25.30 -6.47 27.79
N ALA A 194 24.30 -6.28 28.67
CA ALA A 194 24.47 -5.47 29.87
C ALA A 194 25.54 -6.05 30.82
N ALA A 195 25.64 -7.38 30.89
CA ALA A 195 26.65 -8.08 31.68
C ALA A 195 28.04 -8.16 31.02
N ALA A 196 28.16 -7.86 29.71
CA ALA A 196 29.41 -7.97 28.97
C ALA A 196 30.39 -6.84 29.33
N LYS A 197 31.64 -7.22 29.63
CA LYS A 197 32.68 -6.31 30.15
C LYS A 197 33.48 -5.61 29.05
N THR A 198 33.59 -6.20 27.87
CA THR A 198 34.35 -5.64 26.75
C THR A 198 33.45 -5.30 25.57
N ASN A 199 33.91 -4.35 24.73
CA ASN A 199 33.19 -4.01 23.51
C ASN A 199 33.18 -5.15 22.49
N ASN A 200 34.23 -5.97 22.46
CA ASN A 200 34.31 -7.14 21.58
C ASN A 200 33.25 -8.18 21.94
N ASP A 201 33.04 -8.45 23.24
CA ASP A 201 31.99 -9.37 23.71
C ASP A 201 30.59 -8.86 23.35
N LYS A 202 30.35 -7.55 23.51
CA LYS A 202 29.09 -6.91 23.12
C LYS A 202 28.83 -7.06 21.61
N GLN A 203 29.86 -6.85 20.78
CA GLN A 203 29.75 -6.99 19.33
C GLN A 203 29.48 -8.45 18.91
N ALA A 204 30.13 -9.41 19.57
CA ALA A 204 29.89 -10.84 19.34
C ALA A 204 28.45 -11.22 19.68
N LEU A 205 27.93 -10.76 20.82
CA LEU A 205 26.54 -10.98 21.24
C LEU A 205 25.52 -10.36 20.28
N MET A 206 25.78 -9.17 19.74
CA MET A 206 24.92 -8.57 18.72
C MET A 206 24.92 -9.38 17.42
N THR A 207 26.09 -9.90 17.02
CA THR A 207 26.20 -10.78 15.85
C THR A 207 25.43 -12.09 16.06
N GLU A 208 25.56 -12.70 17.24
CA GLU A 208 24.85 -13.93 17.61
C GLU A 208 23.33 -13.72 17.63
N TYR A 209 22.85 -12.61 18.21
CA TYR A 209 21.45 -12.20 18.17
C TYR A 209 20.93 -12.04 16.74
N ASN A 210 21.63 -11.25 15.91
CA ASN A 210 21.24 -11.02 14.52
C ASN A 210 21.22 -12.34 13.73
N LYS A 211 22.18 -13.23 13.98
CA LYS A 211 22.21 -14.55 13.37
C LYS A 211 21.02 -15.40 13.81
N ALA A 212 20.71 -15.46 15.11
CA ALA A 212 19.59 -16.22 15.63
C ALA A 212 18.25 -15.75 15.04
N VAL A 213 18.04 -14.43 14.93
CA VAL A 213 16.87 -13.83 14.28
C VAL A 213 16.83 -14.20 12.80
N SER A 214 17.93 -14.02 12.07
CA SER A 214 18.01 -14.36 10.64
C SER A 214 17.77 -15.85 10.35
N ASP A 215 18.38 -16.74 11.13
CA ASP A 215 18.18 -18.20 11.02
C ASP A 215 16.70 -18.55 11.25
N LYS A 216 16.07 -17.96 12.27
CA LYS A 216 14.66 -18.21 12.56
C LYS A 216 13.74 -17.66 11.49
N GLN A 217 14.04 -16.48 10.95
CA GLN A 217 13.33 -15.88 9.83
C GLN A 217 13.39 -16.78 8.60
N ASN A 218 14.58 -17.28 8.26
CA ASN A 218 14.78 -18.21 7.15
C ASN A 218 14.06 -19.54 7.39
N GLN A 219 13.98 -20.01 8.62
CA GLN A 219 13.27 -21.24 8.94
C GLN A 219 11.75 -21.09 8.82
N LEU A 220 11.19 -19.99 9.32
CA LEU A 220 9.73 -19.81 9.44
C LEU A 220 9.10 -19.13 8.22
N LEU A 221 9.73 -18.06 7.72
CA LEU A 221 9.10 -17.19 6.72
C LEU A 221 9.51 -17.56 5.29
N LYS A 222 10.76 -18.00 5.06
CA LYS A 222 11.22 -18.32 3.71
C LYS A 222 10.35 -19.35 2.98
N PRO A 223 9.92 -20.47 3.59
CA PRO A 223 9.04 -21.42 2.91
C PRO A 223 7.69 -20.79 2.53
N LEU A 224 7.16 -19.89 3.36
CA LEU A 224 5.90 -19.19 3.10
C LEU A 224 6.04 -18.15 1.99
N VAL A 225 7.17 -17.46 1.93
CA VAL A 225 7.54 -16.57 0.82
C VAL A 225 7.60 -17.36 -0.49
N ASP A 226 8.28 -18.52 -0.49
CA ASP A 226 8.39 -19.36 -1.67
C ASP A 226 7.01 -19.92 -2.10
N GLN A 227 6.16 -20.31 -1.15
CA GLN A 227 4.77 -20.72 -1.42
C GLN A 227 3.94 -19.58 -2.00
N THR A 228 4.02 -18.38 -1.43
CA THR A 228 3.29 -17.19 -1.90
C THR A 228 3.73 -16.84 -3.31
N LYS A 229 5.04 -16.84 -3.58
CA LYS A 229 5.61 -16.62 -4.90
C LYS A 229 5.08 -17.64 -5.92
N ASN A 230 5.05 -18.91 -5.56
CA ASN A 230 4.57 -19.96 -6.46
C ASN A 230 3.07 -19.85 -6.73
N ALA A 231 2.26 -19.62 -5.69
CA ALA A 231 0.82 -19.39 -5.82
C ALA A 231 0.52 -18.18 -6.72
N THR A 232 1.20 -17.06 -6.51
CA THR A 232 1.09 -15.86 -7.35
C THR A 232 1.49 -16.16 -8.79
N ALA A 233 2.61 -16.87 -9.01
CA ALA A 233 3.06 -17.22 -10.35
C ALA A 233 2.07 -18.16 -11.07
N ASP A 234 1.47 -19.12 -10.37
CA ASP A 234 0.50 -20.05 -10.95
C ASP A 234 -0.80 -19.33 -11.34
N VAL A 235 -1.29 -18.43 -10.49
CA VAL A 235 -2.46 -17.60 -10.79
C VAL A 235 -2.17 -16.64 -11.95
N ALA A 236 -0.99 -16.00 -11.95
CA ALA A 236 -0.57 -15.12 -13.03
C ALA A 236 -0.53 -15.85 -14.37
N ARG A 237 0.05 -17.05 -14.44
CA ARG A 237 0.07 -17.89 -15.65
C ARG A 237 -1.35 -18.26 -16.12
N LYS A 238 -2.23 -18.68 -15.20
CA LYS A 238 -3.63 -19.04 -15.51
C LYS A 238 -4.41 -17.86 -16.09
N LYS A 239 -4.06 -16.63 -15.71
CA LYS A 239 -4.72 -15.41 -16.18
C LYS A 239 -3.94 -14.63 -17.24
N HIS A 240 -2.85 -15.22 -17.77
CA HIS A 240 -2.00 -14.59 -18.78
C HIS A 240 -1.43 -13.23 -18.35
N LEU A 241 -1.08 -13.10 -17.06
CA LEU A 241 -0.47 -11.91 -16.49
C LEU A 241 1.07 -12.03 -16.53
N MET A 242 1.73 -11.03 -17.08
CA MET A 242 3.19 -10.93 -17.19
C MET A 242 3.84 -10.32 -15.94
N LEU A 243 3.15 -9.41 -15.25
CA LEU A 243 3.69 -8.70 -14.10
C LEU A 243 2.67 -8.65 -12.96
N ILE A 244 3.11 -8.95 -11.74
CA ILE A 244 2.31 -8.74 -10.54
C ILE A 244 2.97 -7.69 -9.65
N VAL A 245 2.20 -6.70 -9.24
CA VAL A 245 2.61 -5.63 -8.33
C VAL A 245 1.80 -5.65 -7.04
N ASP A 246 2.25 -4.91 -6.03
CA ASP A 246 1.49 -4.72 -4.80
C ASP A 246 0.32 -3.74 -5.02
N ARG A 247 -0.83 -4.02 -4.39
CA ARG A 247 -2.02 -3.16 -4.45
C ARG A 247 -1.72 -1.71 -4.07
N ALA A 248 -0.81 -1.48 -3.13
CA ALA A 248 -0.43 -0.16 -2.64
C ALA A 248 0.19 0.73 -3.74
N ASP A 249 0.76 0.11 -4.78
CA ASP A 249 1.42 0.81 -5.87
C ASP A 249 0.48 1.06 -7.06
N VAL A 250 -0.69 0.41 -7.11
CA VAL A 250 -1.67 0.54 -8.20
C VAL A 250 -2.66 1.67 -7.93
N ILE A 251 -2.73 2.60 -8.87
CA ILE A 251 -3.64 3.75 -8.85
C ILE A 251 -4.90 3.47 -9.67
N TYR A 252 -4.73 2.88 -10.86
CA TYR A 252 -5.84 2.60 -11.78
C TYR A 252 -5.55 1.36 -12.63
N GLY A 253 -6.60 0.60 -12.94
CA GLY A 253 -6.52 -0.59 -13.78
C GLY A 253 -5.91 -1.80 -13.08
N GLY A 254 -5.42 -2.74 -13.88
CA GLY A 254 -4.83 -4.00 -13.42
C GLY A 254 -5.87 -5.06 -13.07
N VAL A 255 -5.43 -6.32 -13.00
CA VAL A 255 -6.26 -7.45 -12.61
C VAL A 255 -6.02 -7.79 -11.15
N ASP A 256 -7.03 -7.61 -10.30
CA ASP A 256 -6.96 -8.07 -8.91
C ASP A 256 -6.95 -9.60 -8.88
N ILE A 257 -5.85 -10.18 -8.41
CA ILE A 257 -5.72 -11.63 -8.21
C ILE A 257 -5.58 -12.01 -6.73
N THR A 258 -5.81 -11.06 -5.81
CA THR A 258 -5.61 -11.25 -4.37
C THR A 258 -6.37 -12.46 -3.84
N THR A 259 -7.66 -12.57 -4.18
CA THR A 259 -8.50 -13.68 -3.71
C THR A 259 -8.07 -15.01 -4.32
N ASP A 260 -7.66 -15.01 -5.60
CA ASP A 260 -7.20 -16.22 -6.27
C ASP A 260 -5.91 -16.75 -5.64
N VAL A 261 -4.96 -15.87 -5.33
CA VAL A 261 -3.70 -16.21 -4.65
C VAL A 261 -3.97 -16.63 -3.20
N GLN A 262 -4.85 -15.94 -2.48
CA GLN A 262 -5.26 -16.31 -1.13
C GLN A 262 -5.84 -17.74 -1.08
N ASN A 263 -6.69 -18.07 -2.06
CA ASN A 263 -7.27 -19.41 -2.18
C ASN A 263 -6.21 -20.47 -2.50
N GLU A 264 -5.27 -20.17 -3.40
CA GLU A 264 -4.16 -21.09 -3.72
C GLU A 264 -3.23 -21.30 -2.53
N LEU A 265 -2.99 -20.27 -1.70
CA LEU A 265 -2.24 -20.39 -0.45
C LEU A 265 -2.99 -21.15 0.65
N SER A 266 -4.31 -21.25 0.58
CA SER A 266 -5.11 -21.92 1.60
C SER A 266 -5.31 -23.41 1.33
N LYS A 267 -4.83 -23.91 0.19
CA LYS A 267 -4.76 -25.34 -0.14
C LYS A 267 -3.56 -26.00 0.54
#